data_AF-A0A139AU89-F1
#
_entry.id   AF-A0A139AU89-F1
#
_cell.length_a   1.000
_cell.length_b   1.000
_cell.length_c   1.000
_cell.angle_alpha   90.00
_cell.angle_beta   90.00
_cell.angle_gamma   90.00
#
_symmetry.space_group_name_H-M   'P 1'
#
loop_
_entity.id
_entity.type
_entity.pdbx_description
1 polymer ?
#
loop_
_entity_poly.entity_id
_entity_poly.type
_entity_poly.pdbx_seq_one_letter_code
_entity_poly.pdbx_strand_id
1 'polypeptide(L)'
;MGGHSERWAYPKWVWSPAGGWWGRPKNWRTNFAIVATGSAVFIYSVFRFSAANEIRMTPPISSIPSQKWAAEFKNETYQEEVKRHYSDGIYTSNNYTFAKGHDDAHEGHGHH
;
A
#
# COMPACT_ATOMS: atom_id res chain seq x y z
N MET A 1 27.63 10.65 20.77
CA MET A 1 27.81 11.91 20.03
C MET A 1 27.34 13.06 20.92
N GLY A 2 28.26 13.93 21.33
CA GLY A 2 27.96 15.06 22.21
C GLY A 2 29.17 15.98 22.25
N GLY A 3 29.41 16.69 21.14
CA GLY A 3 30.40 17.75 21.09
C GLY A 3 29.96 18.89 22.00
N HIS A 4 30.79 19.19 22.98
CA HIS A 4 30.67 20.35 23.85
C HIS A 4 31.06 21.59 23.01
N SER A 5 30.08 22.26 22.40
CA SER A 5 30.28 23.63 21.91
C SER A 5 29.98 24.59 23.04
N GLU A 6 30.87 25.55 23.28
CA GLU A 6 30.65 26.65 24.22
C GLU A 6 29.28 27.27 23.96
N ARG A 7 28.40 27.13 24.95
CA ARG A 7 27.05 27.68 24.88
C ARG A 7 27.10 29.13 25.34
N TRP A 8 26.93 30.06 24.41
CA TRP A 8 26.78 31.48 24.76
C TRP A 8 25.42 31.74 25.39
N ALA A 9 25.32 32.81 26.19
CA ALA A 9 24.06 33.22 26.78
C ALA A 9 23.04 33.54 25.67
N TYR A 10 21.86 32.94 25.77
CA TYR A 10 20.76 33.15 24.84
C TYR A 10 19.49 33.51 25.63
N PRO A 11 18.59 34.32 25.05
CA PRO A 11 17.35 34.70 25.70
C PRO A 11 16.42 33.48 25.82
N LYS A 12 16.04 33.12 27.05
CA LYS A 12 15.20 31.93 27.35
C LYS A 12 13.70 32.15 27.14
N TRP A 13 13.28 33.40 27.02
CA TRP A 13 11.87 33.78 26.80
C TRP A 13 11.46 33.71 25.32
N VAL A 14 12.42 33.57 24.41
CA VAL A 14 12.13 33.44 22.98
C VAL A 14 11.74 32.00 22.70
N TRP A 15 10.48 31.81 22.29
CA TRP A 15 9.95 30.52 21.88
C TRP A 15 9.82 30.46 20.36
N SER A 16 10.29 29.36 19.77
CA SER A 16 10.15 29.05 18.36
C SER A 16 9.58 27.63 18.20
N PRO A 17 8.66 27.40 17.26
CA PRO A 17 8.01 26.09 17.10
C PRO A 17 8.99 24.97 16.71
N ALA A 18 10.08 25.30 16.01
CA ALA A 18 11.13 24.34 15.62
C ALA A 18 12.17 24.06 16.74
N GLY A 19 12.07 24.74 17.89
CA GLY A 19 13.07 24.72 18.96
C GLY A 19 13.95 25.98 18.97
N GLY A 20 14.65 26.18 20.09
CA GLY A 20 15.58 27.30 20.29
C GLY A 20 17.06 26.90 20.21
N TRP A 21 17.94 27.78 20.66
CA TRP A 21 19.38 27.53 20.68
C TRP A 21 19.76 26.29 21.52
N TRP A 22 20.52 25.36 20.92
CA TRP A 22 20.99 24.11 21.53
C TRP A 22 19.87 23.22 22.13
N GLY A 23 18.73 23.13 21.46
CA GLY A 23 17.59 22.32 21.90
C GLY A 23 17.92 20.84 22.09
N ARG A 24 17.96 20.39 23.36
CA ARG A 24 17.91 18.97 23.74
C ARG A 24 16.83 18.78 24.82
N PRO A 25 15.55 18.63 24.44
CA PRO A 25 14.50 18.41 25.42
C PRO A 25 14.77 17.13 26.20
N LYS A 26 14.61 17.18 27.53
CA LYS A 26 14.88 16.03 28.43
C LYS A 26 14.11 14.78 28.00
N ASN A 27 12.92 14.96 27.43
CA ASN A 27 12.00 13.90 27.04
C ASN A 27 11.98 13.63 25.52
N TRP A 28 13.04 13.98 24.78
CA TRP A 28 13.09 13.82 23.31
C TRP A 28 12.76 12.40 22.84
N ARG A 29 13.15 11.38 23.61
CA ARG A 29 12.88 9.97 23.30
C ARG A 29 11.39 9.65 23.35
N THR A 30 10.72 10.08 24.40
CA THR A 30 9.27 9.86 24.57
C THR A 30 8.49 10.63 23.51
N ASN A 31 8.86 11.90 23.25
CA ASN A 31 8.21 12.69 22.22
C ASN A 31 8.39 12.07 20.82
N PHE A 32 9.60 11.59 20.51
CA PHE A 32 9.86 10.86 19.26
C PHE A 32 9.07 9.56 19.20
N ALA A 33 8.98 8.80 20.30
CA ALA A 33 8.21 7.56 20.36
C ALA A 33 6.73 7.82 20.06
N ILE A 34 6.13 8.86 20.66
CA ILE A 34 4.73 9.22 20.39
C ILE A 34 4.52 9.57 18.90
N VAL A 35 5.38 10.40 18.33
CA VAL A 35 5.29 10.80 16.92
C VAL A 35 5.50 9.59 16.00
N ALA A 36 6.51 8.76 16.28
CA ALA A 36 6.80 7.57 15.48
C ALA A 36 5.66 6.56 15.54
N THR A 37 5.10 6.30 16.73
CA THR A 37 3.95 5.41 16.91
C THR A 37 2.71 5.96 16.20
N GLY A 38 2.40 7.24 16.33
CA GLY A 38 1.29 7.88 15.63
C GLY A 38 1.43 7.78 14.11
N SER A 39 2.61 8.11 13.58
CA SER A 39 2.92 7.97 12.16
C SER A 39 2.83 6.53 11.66
N ALA A 40 3.32 5.55 12.44
CA ALA A 40 3.24 4.15 12.07
C ALA A 40 1.80 3.65 11.95
N VAL A 41 0.92 4.03 12.90
CA VAL A 41 -0.51 3.68 12.85
C VAL A 41 -1.19 4.32 11.64
N PHE A 42 -0.89 5.60 11.36
CA PHE A 42 -1.44 6.30 10.21
C PHE A 42 -1.03 5.64 8.89
N ILE A 43 0.28 5.42 8.70
CA ILE A 43 0.83 4.79 7.50
C ILE A 43 0.25 3.38 7.32
N TYR A 44 0.16 2.60 8.40
CA TYR A 44 -0.41 1.26 8.34
C TYR A 44 -1.88 1.27 7.90
N SER A 45 -2.67 2.21 8.42
CA SER A 45 -4.09 2.34 8.07
C SER A 45 -4.25 2.70 6.59
N VAL A 46 -3.47 3.66 6.09
CA VAL A 46 -3.45 4.05 4.67
C VAL A 46 -2.96 2.90 3.80
N PHE A 47 -1.93 2.17 4.21
CA PHE A 47 -1.42 1.00 3.50
C PHE A 47 -2.48 -0.09 3.38
N ARG A 48 -3.19 -0.40 4.47
CA ARG A 48 -4.28 -1.39 4.48
C ARG A 48 -5.42 -0.97 3.56
N PHE A 49 -5.80 0.29 3.59
CA PHE A 49 -6.81 0.83 2.68
C PHE A 49 -6.36 0.76 1.22
N SER A 50 -5.11 1.15 0.93
CA SER A 50 -4.54 1.08 -0.41
C SER A 50 -4.51 -0.35 -0.94
N ALA A 51 -3.97 -1.30 -0.16
CA ALA A 51 -3.88 -2.70 -0.55
C ALA A 51 -5.25 -3.37 -0.75
N ALA A 52 -6.30 -2.90 -0.07
CA ALA A 52 -7.67 -3.39 -0.23
C ALA A 52 -8.35 -2.88 -1.52
N ASN A 53 -7.99 -1.67 -1.97
CA ASN A 53 -8.61 -1.03 -3.14
C ASN A 53 -7.76 -1.13 -4.42
N GLU A 54 -6.64 -1.83 -4.36
CA GLU A 54 -5.75 -2.03 -5.49
C GLU A 54 -6.38 -3.03 -6.49
N ILE A 55 -6.66 -2.55 -7.70
CA ILE A 55 -7.23 -3.32 -8.82
C ILE A 55 -6.35 -3.10 -10.06
N ARG A 56 -6.08 -4.15 -10.83
CA ARG A 56 -5.31 -4.13 -12.07
C ARG A 56 -6.17 -4.64 -13.21
N MET A 57 -6.14 -3.91 -14.31
CA MET A 57 -6.84 -4.31 -15.53
C MET A 57 -6.12 -5.43 -16.29
N THR A 58 -4.81 -5.57 -16.08
CA THR A 58 -3.99 -6.58 -16.75
C THR A 58 -3.17 -7.36 -15.73
N PRO A 59 -3.06 -8.69 -15.92
CA PRO A 59 -2.23 -9.50 -15.06
C PRO A 59 -0.75 -9.13 -15.25
N PRO A 60 0.06 -9.18 -14.18
CA PRO A 60 1.46 -8.78 -14.24
C PRO A 60 2.27 -9.78 -15.08
N ILE A 61 3.12 -9.27 -15.98
CA ILE A 61 3.99 -10.12 -16.83
C ILE A 61 5.08 -10.86 -16.05
N SER A 62 5.40 -10.41 -14.84
CA SER A 62 6.44 -10.96 -13.98
C SER A 62 6.04 -10.85 -12.51
N SER A 63 6.72 -11.61 -11.65
CA SER A 63 6.46 -11.55 -10.21
C SER A 63 6.82 -10.18 -9.65
N ILE A 64 5.83 -9.46 -9.10
CA ILE A 64 6.00 -8.15 -8.49
C ILE A 64 5.71 -8.23 -6.98
N PRO A 65 6.43 -7.48 -6.13
CA PRO A 65 6.27 -7.59 -4.66
C PRO A 65 4.84 -7.32 -4.18
N SER A 66 4.11 -6.43 -4.84
CA SER A 66 2.73 -6.05 -4.47
C SER A 66 1.72 -7.18 -4.57
N GLN A 67 2.03 -8.25 -5.31
CA GLN A 67 1.22 -9.47 -5.34
C GLN A 67 1.01 -10.07 -3.95
N LYS A 68 1.95 -9.84 -3.01
CA LYS A 68 1.87 -10.41 -1.66
C LYS A 68 0.79 -9.76 -0.79
N TRP A 69 0.41 -8.51 -1.06
CA TRP A 69 -0.46 -7.75 -0.17
C TRP A 69 -1.74 -7.22 -0.82
N ALA A 70 -1.77 -6.99 -2.12
CA ALA A 70 -2.95 -6.51 -2.82
C ALA A 70 -4.11 -7.53 -2.73
N ALA A 71 -5.32 -7.05 -2.49
CA ALA A 71 -6.50 -7.89 -2.29
C ALA A 71 -6.89 -8.66 -3.55
N GLU A 72 -6.70 -8.06 -4.72
CA GLU A 72 -6.98 -8.66 -6.02
C GLU A 72 -6.34 -10.05 -6.21
N PHE A 73 -5.06 -10.21 -5.84
CA PHE A 73 -4.36 -11.48 -5.99
C PHE A 73 -4.80 -12.56 -5.00
N LYS A 74 -5.64 -12.24 -4.02
CA LYS A 74 -6.21 -13.23 -3.10
C LYS A 74 -7.49 -13.85 -3.63
N ASN A 75 -8.09 -13.27 -4.66
CA ASN A 75 -9.33 -13.76 -5.25
C ASN A 75 -9.05 -14.96 -6.16
N GLU A 76 -9.74 -16.07 -5.95
CA GLU A 76 -9.58 -17.29 -6.75
C GLU A 76 -9.94 -17.05 -8.23
N THR A 77 -11.02 -16.31 -8.49
CA THR A 77 -11.45 -15.94 -9.85
C THR A 77 -10.34 -15.22 -10.63
N TYR A 78 -9.65 -14.28 -9.99
CA TYR A 78 -8.54 -13.56 -10.61
C TYR A 78 -7.37 -14.50 -10.92
N GLN A 79 -7.07 -15.46 -10.05
CA GLN A 79 -6.02 -16.46 -10.29
C GLN A 79 -6.35 -17.35 -11.49
N GLU A 80 -7.61 -17.75 -11.65
CA GLU A 80 -8.06 -18.53 -12.81
C GLU A 80 -8.01 -17.70 -14.10
N GLU A 81 -8.41 -16.42 -14.06
CA GLU A 81 -8.25 -15.49 -15.18
C GLU A 81 -6.79 -15.31 -15.58
N VAL A 82 -5.88 -15.17 -14.62
CA VAL A 82 -4.43 -15.08 -14.86
C VAL A 82 -3.90 -16.35 -15.54
N LYS A 83 -4.25 -17.54 -15.01
CA LYS A 83 -3.86 -18.83 -15.62
C LYS A 83 -4.38 -18.96 -17.05
N ARG A 84 -5.64 -18.59 -17.28
CA ARG A 84 -6.25 -18.56 -18.62
C ARG A 84 -5.52 -17.60 -19.54
N HIS A 85 -5.20 -16.39 -19.07
CA HIS A 85 -4.48 -15.38 -19.84
C HIS A 85 -3.11 -15.88 -20.33
N TYR A 86 -2.39 -16.63 -19.49
CA TYR A 86 -1.12 -17.26 -19.89
C TYR A 86 -1.30 -18.46 -20.84
N SER A 87 -2.40 -19.20 -20.73
CA SER A 87 -2.71 -20.33 -21.62
C SER A 87 -3.12 -19.88 -23.02
N ASP A 88 -3.89 -18.80 -23.11
CA ASP A 88 -4.51 -18.35 -24.37
C ASP A 88 -3.53 -17.51 -25.23
N GLY A 89 -2.43 -17.00 -24.67
CA GLY A 89 -1.39 -16.26 -25.40
C GLY A 89 -1.84 -14.89 -25.95
N ILE A 90 -3.03 -14.41 -25.56
CA ILE A 90 -3.61 -13.17 -26.08
C ILE A 90 -3.38 -12.00 -25.12
N TYR A 91 -2.39 -11.17 -25.43
CA TYR A 91 -2.17 -9.87 -24.77
C TYR A 91 -3.18 -8.84 -25.30
N THR A 92 -4.40 -8.77 -24.76
CA THR A 92 -5.31 -7.65 -25.10
C THR A 92 -5.56 -6.75 -23.90
N SER A 93 -5.49 -5.46 -24.18
CA SER A 93 -5.82 -4.36 -23.26
C SER A 93 -7.33 -4.23 -23.10
N ASN A 94 -7.74 -3.95 -21.85
CA ASN A 94 -8.97 -3.29 -21.40
C ASN A 94 -10.24 -3.50 -22.25
N ASN A 95 -11.29 -4.06 -21.64
CA ASN A 95 -12.60 -3.40 -21.52
C ASN A 95 -13.56 -4.28 -20.71
N TYR A 96 -14.06 -3.73 -19.60
CA TYR A 96 -15.29 -4.05 -18.89
C TYR A 96 -16.12 -5.24 -19.43
N THR A 97 -15.77 -6.49 -19.08
CA THR A 97 -16.63 -7.67 -19.28
C THR A 97 -17.29 -8.07 -17.98
N PHE A 98 -18.11 -7.16 -17.42
CA PHE A 98 -19.09 -7.50 -16.37
C PHE A 98 -20.36 -8.16 -16.97
N ALA A 99 -20.39 -8.55 -18.25
CA ALA A 99 -21.64 -8.90 -18.94
C ALA A 99 -21.63 -10.25 -19.68
N LYS A 100 -20.78 -11.23 -19.35
CA LYS A 100 -20.79 -12.51 -20.09
C LYS A 100 -20.48 -13.78 -19.28
N GLY A 101 -20.98 -13.88 -18.05
CA GLY A 101 -20.71 -15.02 -17.19
C GLY A 101 -21.91 -15.81 -16.68
N HIS A 102 -23.15 -15.36 -16.89
CA HIS A 102 -24.31 -15.97 -16.23
C HIS A 102 -25.34 -16.63 -17.18
N ASP A 103 -25.19 -16.49 -18.51
CA ASP A 103 -26.26 -16.83 -19.44
C ASP A 103 -25.97 -18.01 -20.39
N ASP A 104 -24.75 -18.56 -20.38
CA ASP A 104 -24.29 -19.49 -21.43
C ASP A 104 -24.23 -20.98 -20.98
N ALA A 105 -24.78 -21.35 -19.82
CA ALA A 105 -24.62 -22.68 -19.22
C ALA A 105 -25.74 -23.71 -19.51
N HIS A 106 -26.75 -23.37 -20.32
CA HIS A 106 -27.83 -24.30 -20.64
C HIS A 106 -28.19 -24.22 -22.12
N GLU A 107 -27.50 -24.98 -22.96
CA GLU A 107 -28.09 -25.78 -24.05
C GLU A 107 -26.99 -26.40 -24.92
N GLY A 108 -26.49 -27.55 -24.45
CA GLY A 108 -25.66 -28.45 -25.23
C GLY A 108 -26.26 -29.85 -25.20
N HIS A 109 -26.77 -30.27 -26.37
CA HIS A 109 -26.79 -31.65 -26.88
C HIS A 109 -27.59 -32.75 -26.16
N GLY A 110 -28.75 -33.07 -26.76
CA GLY A 110 -29.39 -34.38 -26.69
C GLY A 110 -29.29 -35.09 -28.04
N HIS A 111 -28.95 -36.37 -28.00
CA HIS A 111 -28.75 -37.28 -29.12
C HIS A 111 -30.05 -37.64 -29.86
N HIS A 112 -29.97 -37.80 -31.20
CA HIS A 112 -30.58 -38.82 -32.09
C HIS A 112 -30.81 -38.29 -33.50
#